data_AF-A0A5C4YDE6-F1
#
_entry.id   AF-A0A5C4YDE6-F1
#
_cell.length_a   1.000
_cell.length_b   1.000
_cell.length_c   1.000
_cell.angle_alpha   90.00
_cell.angle_beta   90.00
_cell.angle_gamma   90.00
#
_symmetry.space_group_name_H-M   'P 1'
#
loop_
_entity.id
_entity.type
_entity.pdbx_description
1 polymer ?
#
loop_
_entity_poly.entity_id
_entity_poly.type
_entity_poly.pdbx_seq_one_letter_code
_entity_poly.pdbx_strand_id
1 'polypeptide(L)'
;VVYTDLKKPILVHIKNDESSIKNVQIILHKDDNTSAMVIADEKISNLKDITLQVALPKFGYKENVKSFVLEVITKDSSFWNFFSGNEARKQIEVLVDNTAPKINIISNSYQIEQGGAGAVVFKADDANLDKVYIETNKGKIFKVTPYVKKGYYAALIAWDARDEEFRAFVIATDKAGNISKERIRYYFVNRKYLVSNINLTDKFLDGKIENLANQYAPKDNNLNRYEKFKFINETLRNSNEELIHEITSKVPEEKIDNFDLNLFLPLKNGMKVADFADHRYYSYNGQFVSDSYHMGIDLASVAQAPIISNNAGKVVFAAENGIYGLNLIVYHGFGVYSLYGHCSSKNVDLDEMINKQSIIGKTGTSGLALGDHLHFGVLVQGVETRPEQWQDKKWIENNIYNVLNDGKKIILGKN
;
A
#
# COMPACT_ATOMS: atom_id res chain seq x y z
N VAL A 1 -2.50 5.68 -29.63
CA VAL A 1 -3.71 6.39 -29.19
C VAL A 1 -3.42 7.09 -27.87
N VAL A 2 -3.83 8.34 -27.73
CA VAL A 2 -3.74 9.14 -26.49
C VAL A 2 -5.17 9.52 -26.07
N TYR A 3 -5.43 9.60 -24.77
CA TYR A 3 -6.74 10.03 -24.24
C TYR A 3 -6.59 11.40 -23.59
N THR A 4 -7.61 12.26 -23.70
CA THR A 4 -7.57 13.61 -23.13
C THR A 4 -8.96 14.09 -22.72
N ASP A 5 -8.99 14.86 -21.63
CA ASP A 5 -10.16 15.63 -21.18
C ASP A 5 -10.18 17.07 -21.75
N LEU A 6 -9.26 17.37 -22.69
CA LEU A 6 -9.01 18.67 -23.30
C LEU A 6 -8.53 19.79 -22.34
N LYS A 7 -8.45 19.53 -21.03
CA LYS A 7 -8.04 20.53 -20.03
C LYS A 7 -6.54 20.53 -19.83
N LYS A 8 -5.91 19.36 -19.91
CA LYS A 8 -4.47 19.17 -19.72
C LYS A 8 -3.75 19.19 -21.08
N PRO A 9 -2.54 19.78 -21.15
CA PRO A 9 -1.72 19.71 -22.36
C PRO A 9 -1.26 18.27 -22.63
N ILE A 10 -1.07 17.93 -23.90
CA ILE A 10 -0.44 16.67 -24.30
C ILE A 10 1.08 16.85 -24.26
N LEU A 11 1.77 15.95 -23.56
CA LEU A 11 3.23 15.92 -23.57
C LEU A 11 3.73 15.17 -24.81
N VAL A 12 4.47 15.85 -25.67
CA VAL A 12 5.08 15.28 -26.88
C VAL A 12 6.59 15.20 -26.68
N HIS A 13 7.07 13.98 -26.44
CA HIS A 13 8.50 13.69 -26.29
C HIS A 13 9.11 13.37 -27.65
N ILE A 14 10.19 14.06 -28.00
CA ILE A 14 10.87 13.95 -29.29
C ILE A 14 12.36 13.77 -29.03
N LYS A 15 12.92 12.70 -29.57
CA LYS A 15 14.34 12.39 -29.47
C LYS A 15 14.91 12.08 -30.84
N ASN A 16 16.09 12.64 -31.12
CA ASN A 16 16.90 12.34 -32.29
C ASN A 16 18.33 12.01 -31.84
N ASP A 17 18.77 10.78 -32.11
CA ASP A 17 20.07 10.30 -31.65
C ASP A 17 21.23 10.86 -32.50
N GLU A 18 20.97 11.17 -33.78
CA GLU A 18 22.01 11.49 -34.75
C GLU A 18 22.32 12.99 -34.80
N SER A 19 21.29 13.84 -34.89
CA SER A 19 21.41 15.29 -35.13
C SER A 19 20.50 16.10 -34.20
N SER A 20 20.76 17.41 -34.08
CA SER A 20 19.90 18.27 -33.27
C SER A 20 18.58 18.58 -33.98
N ILE A 21 17.51 18.66 -33.19
CA ILE A 21 16.18 19.05 -33.64
C ILE A 21 16.19 20.56 -33.93
N LYS A 22 15.71 20.94 -35.12
CA LYS A 22 15.68 22.32 -35.62
C LYS A 22 14.29 22.94 -35.51
N ASN A 23 13.27 22.19 -35.87
CA ASN A 23 11.88 22.63 -35.83
C ASN A 23 10.97 21.46 -35.45
N VAL A 24 9.95 21.75 -34.65
CA VAL A 24 8.81 20.88 -34.42
C VAL A 24 7.53 21.63 -34.76
N GLN A 25 6.76 21.09 -35.69
CA GLN A 25 5.42 21.55 -36.02
C GLN A 25 4.40 20.48 -35.63
N ILE A 26 3.31 20.90 -34.99
CA ILE A 26 2.26 20.02 -34.52
C ILE A 26 0.93 20.51 -35.10
N ILE A 27 0.32 19.64 -35.88
CA ILE A 27 -0.92 19.90 -36.61
C ILE A 27 -2.01 19.02 -36.03
N LEU A 28 -3.16 19.62 -35.77
CA LEU A 28 -4.36 18.96 -35.30
C LEU A 28 -5.33 18.79 -36.46
N HIS A 29 -5.69 17.55 -36.79
CA HIS A 29 -6.69 17.24 -37.81
C HIS A 29 -8.00 16.83 -37.14
N LYS A 30 -9.09 17.56 -37.42
CA LYS A 30 -10.44 17.32 -36.88
C LYS A 30 -11.35 16.78 -37.98
N ASP A 31 -12.17 15.78 -37.64
CA ASP A 31 -13.24 15.16 -38.45
C ASP A 31 -12.82 14.84 -39.92
N ASP A 32 -12.48 13.57 -40.17
CA ASP A 32 -12.15 13.00 -41.49
C ASP A 32 -11.06 13.78 -42.28
N ASN A 33 -10.08 14.38 -41.59
CA ASN A 33 -8.95 15.15 -42.16
C ASN A 33 -9.35 16.39 -42.99
N THR A 34 -10.59 16.88 -42.87
CA THR A 34 -11.05 18.03 -43.67
C THR A 34 -10.65 19.38 -43.09
N SER A 35 -10.37 19.45 -41.78
CA SER A 35 -9.93 20.66 -41.10
C SER A 35 -8.63 20.42 -40.32
N ALA A 36 -7.59 21.19 -40.64
CA ALA A 36 -6.28 21.10 -40.03
C ALA A 36 -5.90 22.44 -39.37
N MET A 37 -5.40 22.39 -38.14
CA MET A 37 -4.96 23.57 -37.40
C MET A 37 -3.54 23.35 -36.88
N VAL A 38 -2.61 24.26 -37.18
CA VAL A 38 -1.29 24.26 -36.54
C VAL A 38 -1.49 24.75 -35.10
N ILE A 39 -1.14 23.90 -34.13
CA ILE A 39 -1.31 24.19 -32.70
C ILE A 39 0.03 24.39 -31.98
N ALA A 40 1.14 23.98 -32.60
CA ALA A 40 2.48 24.38 -32.20
C ALA A 40 3.39 24.44 -33.44
N ASP A 41 4.30 25.43 -33.48
CA ASP A 41 5.36 25.54 -34.49
C ASP A 41 6.56 26.18 -33.78
N GLU A 42 7.46 25.34 -33.28
CA GLU A 42 8.55 25.74 -32.40
C GLU A 42 9.92 25.51 -33.04
N LYS A 43 10.69 26.59 -33.14
CA LYS A 43 12.12 26.51 -33.49
C LYS A 43 12.92 26.06 -32.28
N ILE A 44 13.60 24.93 -32.42
CA ILE A 44 14.37 24.31 -31.34
C ILE A 44 15.85 24.64 -31.50
N SER A 45 16.48 25.06 -30.41
CA SER A 45 17.88 25.50 -30.39
C SER A 45 18.81 24.35 -30.04
N ASN A 46 19.17 23.54 -31.03
CA ASN A 46 20.24 22.54 -30.94
C ASN A 46 20.07 21.42 -29.89
N LEU A 47 18.85 21.13 -29.45
CA LEU A 47 18.58 20.01 -28.52
C LEU A 47 18.34 18.72 -29.31
N LYS A 48 18.85 17.60 -28.79
CA LYS A 48 18.62 16.25 -29.32
C LYS A 48 17.42 15.55 -28.69
N ASP A 49 16.99 16.02 -27.52
CA ASP A 49 15.91 15.45 -26.73
C ASP A 49 15.09 16.58 -26.11
N ILE A 50 13.78 16.61 -26.39
CA ILE A 50 12.86 17.66 -25.94
C ILE A 50 11.50 17.07 -25.57
N THR A 51 10.82 17.74 -24.65
CA THR A 51 9.41 17.49 -24.34
C THR A 51 8.63 18.78 -24.50
N LEU A 52 7.66 18.79 -25.41
CA LEU A 52 6.76 19.92 -25.62
C LEU A 52 5.45 19.70 -24.88
N GLN A 53 4.93 20.75 -24.24
CA GLN A 53 3.59 20.75 -23.64
C GLN A 53 2.62 21.39 -24.63
N VAL A 54 1.85 20.56 -25.32
CA VAL A 54 0.96 21.00 -26.40
C VAL A 54 -0.42 21.24 -25.82
N ALA A 55 -0.78 22.52 -25.65
CA ALA A 55 -2.13 22.89 -25.26
C ALA A 55 -3.11 22.62 -26.41
N LEU A 56 -4.24 22.01 -26.10
CA LEU A 56 -5.29 21.73 -27.07
C LEU A 56 -6.23 22.94 -27.20
N PRO A 57 -6.77 23.20 -28.41
CA PRO A 57 -7.71 24.29 -28.61
C PRO A 57 -8.99 24.05 -27.79
N LYS A 58 -9.56 25.13 -27.25
CA LYS A 58 -10.87 25.09 -26.59
C LYS A 58 -11.95 25.03 -27.65
N PHE A 59 -12.67 23.92 -27.73
CA PHE A 59 -13.82 23.77 -28.61
C PHE A 59 -15.06 24.42 -27.99
N GLY A 60 -15.96 24.97 -28.82
CA GLY A 60 -17.21 25.53 -28.36
C GLY A 60 -18.15 24.46 -27.80
N TYR A 61 -19.02 24.81 -26.84
CA TYR A 61 -19.95 23.89 -26.15
C TYR A 61 -20.87 23.05 -27.08
N LYS A 62 -21.03 23.46 -28.34
CA LYS A 62 -21.84 22.77 -29.36
C LYS A 62 -21.04 21.82 -30.26
N GLU A 63 -19.70 21.85 -30.21
CA GLU A 63 -18.84 20.98 -31.01
C GLU A 63 -18.56 19.68 -30.26
N ASN A 64 -19.23 18.60 -30.67
CA ASN A 64 -19.05 17.28 -30.05
C ASN A 64 -17.89 16.52 -30.73
N VAL A 65 -16.66 16.95 -30.45
CA VAL A 65 -15.45 16.30 -30.99
C VAL A 65 -15.14 15.04 -30.20
N LYS A 66 -15.18 13.88 -30.86
CA LYS A 66 -14.90 12.58 -30.23
C LYS A 66 -13.44 12.15 -30.35
N SER A 67 -12.79 12.56 -31.43
CA SER A 67 -11.38 12.27 -31.69
C SER A 67 -10.77 13.27 -32.66
N PHE A 68 -9.44 13.30 -32.70
CA PHE A 68 -8.66 14.02 -33.69
C PHE A 68 -7.34 13.30 -33.94
N VAL A 69 -6.66 13.63 -35.04
CA VAL A 69 -5.32 13.13 -35.35
C VAL A 69 -4.31 14.23 -35.11
N LEU A 70 -3.37 13.98 -34.21
CA LEU A 70 -2.22 14.84 -33.98
C LEU A 70 -1.09 14.42 -34.91
N GLU A 71 -0.74 15.24 -35.89
CA GLU A 71 0.43 15.05 -36.74
C GLU A 71 1.60 15.86 -36.18
N VAL A 72 2.65 15.15 -35.77
CA VAL A 72 3.92 15.75 -35.31
C VAL A 72 4.92 15.66 -36.45
N ILE A 73 5.39 16.81 -36.91
CA ILE A 73 6.38 16.96 -37.98
C ILE A 73 7.63 17.55 -37.34
N THR A 74 8.76 16.86 -37.49
CA THR A 74 10.04 17.31 -36.94
C THR A 74 11.06 17.44 -38.06
N LYS A 75 11.88 18.49 -38.00
CA LYS A 75 13.01 18.69 -38.90
C LYS A 75 14.29 18.77 -38.11
N ASP A 76 15.30 18.05 -38.57
CA ASP A 76 16.62 18.11 -37.97
C ASP A 76 17.50 19.23 -38.57
N SER A 77 18.65 19.46 -37.95
CA SER A 77 19.63 20.46 -38.39
C SER A 77 20.67 19.91 -39.37
N SER A 78 20.46 18.71 -39.92
CA SER A 78 21.44 18.08 -40.79
C SER A 78 21.52 18.76 -42.16
N PHE A 79 22.62 18.52 -42.88
CA PHE A 79 22.86 19.11 -44.20
C PHE A 79 22.29 18.29 -45.37
N TRP A 80 21.56 17.22 -45.06
CA TRP A 80 20.87 16.40 -46.05
C TRP A 80 19.77 17.20 -46.78
N ASN A 81 19.44 16.81 -48.01
CA ASN A 81 18.47 17.48 -48.89
C ASN A 81 18.79 18.98 -49.14
N PHE A 82 19.97 19.31 -49.66
CA PHE A 82 20.39 20.69 -49.94
C PHE A 82 20.20 21.63 -48.72
N PHE A 83 20.81 21.30 -47.58
CA PHE A 83 20.73 22.10 -46.33
C PHE A 83 19.33 22.19 -45.68
N SER A 84 18.37 21.38 -46.13
CA SER A 84 16.99 21.41 -45.62
C SER A 84 16.76 20.51 -44.39
N GLY A 85 17.68 19.59 -44.11
CA GLY A 85 17.57 18.61 -43.03
C GLY A 85 16.69 17.40 -43.39
N ASN A 86 16.63 16.44 -42.49
CA ASN A 86 15.71 15.30 -42.54
C ASN A 86 14.40 15.66 -41.86
N GLU A 87 13.29 15.20 -42.41
CA GLU A 87 11.95 15.39 -41.87
C GLU A 87 11.38 14.04 -41.41
N ALA A 88 10.85 13.99 -40.18
CA ALA A 88 10.12 12.84 -39.67
C ALA A 88 8.69 13.26 -39.32
N ARG A 89 7.72 12.42 -39.69
CA ARG A 89 6.29 12.62 -39.44
C ARG A 89 5.73 11.47 -38.62
N LYS A 90 4.88 11.79 -37.65
CA LYS A 90 4.15 10.78 -36.88
C LYS A 90 2.73 11.26 -36.62
N GLN A 91 1.76 10.42 -36.95
CA GLN A 91 0.36 10.65 -36.64
C GLN A 91 -0.02 9.88 -35.37
N ILE A 92 -0.74 10.55 -34.48
CA ILE A 92 -1.20 10.02 -33.20
C ILE A 92 -2.70 10.28 -33.12
N GLU A 93 -3.49 9.21 -33.08
CA GLU A 93 -4.91 9.32 -32.76
C GLU A 93 -5.08 9.77 -31.30
N VAL A 94 -5.91 10.78 -31.09
CA VAL A 94 -6.28 11.29 -29.78
C VAL A 94 -7.78 11.15 -29.61
N LEU A 95 -8.19 10.45 -28.55
CA LEU A 95 -9.58 10.24 -28.19
C LEU A 95 -9.97 11.22 -27.07
N VAL A 96 -11.08 11.92 -27.27
CA VAL A 96 -11.62 12.86 -26.29
C VAL A 96 -12.54 12.11 -25.34
N ASP A 97 -12.19 12.15 -24.05
CA ASP A 97 -13.01 11.57 -22.98
C ASP A 97 -13.15 12.58 -21.84
N ASN A 98 -14.34 13.15 -21.72
CA ASN A 98 -14.68 14.16 -20.71
C ASN A 98 -15.54 13.57 -19.57
N THR A 99 -15.73 12.26 -19.55
CA THR A 99 -16.61 11.60 -18.57
C THR A 99 -15.76 10.98 -17.49
N ALA A 100 -15.94 11.41 -16.24
CA ALA A 100 -15.26 10.76 -15.13
C ALA A 100 -15.82 9.35 -14.84
N PRO A 101 -14.98 8.40 -14.38
CA PRO A 101 -15.42 7.07 -13.99
C PRO A 101 -16.58 7.08 -13.00
N LYS A 102 -17.52 6.15 -13.09
CA LYS A 102 -18.61 6.03 -12.09
C LYS A 102 -18.23 5.05 -10.99
N ILE A 103 -18.33 5.47 -9.74
CA ILE A 103 -18.08 4.63 -8.57
C ILE A 103 -19.40 4.36 -7.84
N ASN A 104 -19.66 3.09 -7.51
CA ASN A 104 -20.80 2.70 -6.68
C ASN A 104 -20.34 1.74 -5.58
N ILE A 105 -20.51 2.11 -4.32
CA ILE A 105 -20.30 1.20 -3.19
C ILE A 105 -21.45 0.20 -3.15
N ILE A 106 -21.13 -1.09 -3.16
CA ILE A 106 -22.12 -2.18 -3.21
C ILE A 106 -22.39 -2.70 -1.81
N SER A 107 -21.31 -2.95 -1.06
CA SER A 107 -21.37 -3.43 0.32
C SER A 107 -20.09 -3.01 1.04
N ASN A 108 -20.17 -2.68 2.31
CA ASN A 108 -19.01 -2.44 3.16
C ASN A 108 -19.33 -2.79 4.61
N SER A 109 -18.30 -3.00 5.43
CA SER A 109 -18.52 -3.18 6.87
C SER A 109 -19.27 -1.98 7.44
N TYR A 110 -20.27 -2.23 8.28
CA TYR A 110 -21.07 -1.16 8.87
C TYR A 110 -20.22 -0.20 9.71
N GLN A 111 -19.27 -0.75 10.49
CA GLN A 111 -18.40 0.00 11.37
C GLN A 111 -16.93 -0.28 11.09
N ILE A 112 -16.07 0.65 11.48
CA ILE A 112 -14.63 0.41 11.61
C ILE A 112 -14.17 1.02 12.93
N GLU A 113 -13.35 0.25 13.64
CA GLU A 113 -12.80 0.63 14.94
C GLU A 113 -11.39 1.20 14.75
N GLN A 114 -10.99 2.15 15.60
CA GLN A 114 -9.61 2.60 15.67
C GLN A 114 -8.70 1.39 15.93
N GLY A 115 -7.62 1.28 15.16
CA GLY A 115 -6.75 0.10 15.13
C GLY A 115 -7.40 -1.17 14.58
N GLY A 116 -8.56 -1.07 13.92
CA GLY A 116 -9.30 -2.21 13.37
C GLY A 116 -9.28 -2.27 11.85
N ALA A 117 -10.01 -3.25 11.31
CA ALA A 117 -10.17 -3.43 9.87
C ALA A 117 -11.64 -3.45 9.41
N GLY A 118 -11.83 -3.32 8.11
CA GLY A 118 -13.12 -3.45 7.44
C GLY A 118 -12.96 -3.88 5.99
N ALA A 119 -14.03 -4.40 5.40
CA ALA A 119 -14.12 -4.78 4.00
C ALA A 119 -15.00 -3.79 3.22
N VAL A 120 -14.76 -3.71 1.92
CA VAL A 120 -15.59 -2.99 0.97
C VAL A 120 -15.63 -3.73 -0.37
N VAL A 121 -16.79 -3.72 -1.00
CA VAL A 121 -17.05 -4.17 -2.36
C VAL A 121 -17.69 -3.02 -3.12
N PHE A 122 -17.17 -2.71 -4.30
CA PHE A 122 -17.66 -1.59 -5.10
C PHE A 122 -17.50 -1.85 -6.59
N LYS A 123 -18.24 -1.08 -7.40
CA LYS A 123 -18.08 -1.01 -8.86
C LYS A 123 -17.32 0.26 -9.21
N ALA A 124 -16.34 0.16 -10.11
CA ALA A 124 -15.77 1.29 -10.83
C ALA A 124 -15.98 1.04 -12.33
N ASP A 125 -16.76 1.90 -12.97
CA ASP A 125 -17.27 1.70 -14.32
C ASP A 125 -16.80 2.84 -15.22
N ASP A 126 -15.95 2.48 -16.18
CA ASP A 126 -15.47 3.36 -17.23
C ASP A 126 -14.94 2.53 -18.40
N ALA A 127 -15.11 3.00 -19.65
CA ALA A 127 -14.62 2.30 -20.83
C ALA A 127 -13.09 2.31 -20.92
N ASN A 128 -12.46 3.35 -20.38
CA ASN A 128 -11.03 3.65 -20.43
C ASN A 128 -10.42 3.77 -19.02
N LEU A 129 -10.96 3.02 -18.05
CA LEU A 129 -10.45 2.97 -16.69
C LEU A 129 -8.94 2.69 -16.65
N ASP A 130 -8.19 3.51 -15.91
CA ASP A 130 -6.74 3.40 -15.75
C ASP A 130 -6.37 2.89 -14.37
N LYS A 131 -6.75 3.60 -13.30
CA LYS A 131 -6.40 3.24 -11.92
C LYS A 131 -7.62 3.23 -11.03
N VAL A 132 -7.61 2.29 -10.09
CA VAL A 132 -8.58 2.20 -9.01
C VAL A 132 -7.85 1.84 -7.73
N TYR A 133 -8.08 2.59 -6.67
CA TYR A 133 -7.52 2.33 -5.34
C TYR A 133 -8.38 2.96 -4.26
N ILE A 134 -8.07 2.68 -3.00
CA ILE A 134 -8.68 3.37 -1.87
C ILE A 134 -7.61 4.23 -1.20
N GLU A 135 -7.97 5.45 -0.83
CA GLU A 135 -7.09 6.39 -0.13
C GLU A 135 -7.74 6.87 1.16
N THR A 136 -6.97 6.91 2.25
CA THR A 136 -7.44 7.48 3.51
C THR A 136 -7.23 8.99 3.58
N ASN A 137 -7.87 9.67 4.53
CA ASN A 137 -7.59 11.09 4.87
C ASN A 137 -6.15 11.35 5.31
N LYS A 138 -5.36 10.30 5.59
CA LYS A 138 -3.95 10.37 5.97
C LYS A 138 -3.01 10.02 4.81
N GLY A 139 -3.53 9.81 3.61
CA GLY A 139 -2.76 9.49 2.41
C GLY A 139 -2.33 8.02 2.31
N LYS A 140 -2.80 7.14 3.22
CA LYS A 140 -2.55 5.69 3.07
C LYS A 140 -3.35 5.18 1.88
N ILE A 141 -2.66 4.54 0.95
CA ILE A 141 -3.27 3.88 -0.21
C ILE A 141 -3.44 2.39 0.09
N PHE A 142 -4.66 1.88 -0.12
CA PHE A 142 -4.98 0.46 -0.16
C PHE A 142 -5.22 0.03 -1.60
N LYS A 143 -4.53 -1.03 -2.01
CA LYS A 143 -4.79 -1.71 -3.28
C LYS A 143 -6.14 -2.41 -3.22
N VAL A 144 -6.77 -2.52 -4.38
CA VAL A 144 -8.07 -3.18 -4.55
C VAL A 144 -7.89 -4.38 -5.46
N THR A 145 -8.64 -5.45 -5.19
CA THR A 145 -8.56 -6.70 -5.93
C THR A 145 -9.78 -6.83 -6.85
N PRO A 146 -9.62 -7.16 -8.15
CA PRO A 146 -10.75 -7.47 -9.01
C PRO A 146 -11.61 -8.59 -8.40
N TYR A 147 -12.92 -8.41 -8.40
CA TYR A 147 -13.82 -9.25 -7.61
C TYR A 147 -15.02 -9.73 -8.44
N VAL A 148 -15.16 -11.05 -8.61
CA VAL A 148 -16.32 -11.73 -9.24
C VAL A 148 -16.54 -11.42 -10.74
N LYS A 149 -16.66 -10.15 -11.14
CA LYS A 149 -16.90 -9.68 -12.52
C LYS A 149 -15.98 -8.50 -12.86
N LYS A 150 -15.72 -8.28 -14.16
CA LYS A 150 -14.99 -7.11 -14.65
C LYS A 150 -15.67 -5.82 -14.18
N GLY A 151 -14.87 -4.84 -13.72
CA GLY A 151 -15.34 -3.55 -13.20
C GLY A 151 -15.81 -3.57 -11.74
N TYR A 152 -15.74 -4.72 -11.08
CA TYR A 152 -16.04 -4.87 -9.66
C TYR A 152 -14.77 -5.18 -8.89
N TYR A 153 -14.66 -4.60 -7.71
CA TYR A 153 -13.47 -4.65 -6.88
C TYR A 153 -13.87 -4.89 -5.42
N ALA A 154 -12.97 -5.53 -4.68
CA ALA A 154 -13.08 -5.66 -3.25
C ALA A 154 -11.73 -5.35 -2.60
N ALA A 155 -11.77 -4.88 -1.35
CA ALA A 155 -10.57 -4.64 -0.57
C ALA A 155 -10.84 -4.78 0.92
N LEU A 156 -9.78 -5.09 1.66
CA LEU A 156 -9.70 -4.85 3.08
C LEU A 156 -8.95 -3.55 3.33
N ILE A 157 -9.44 -2.78 4.29
CA ILE A 157 -8.85 -1.54 4.75
C ILE A 157 -8.68 -1.59 6.26
N ALA A 158 -7.74 -0.79 6.77
CA ALA A 158 -7.47 -0.69 8.19
C ALA A 158 -7.38 0.78 8.63
N TRP A 159 -7.80 1.02 9.86
CA TRP A 159 -7.62 2.29 10.56
C TRP A 159 -6.45 2.11 11.53
N ASP A 160 -5.37 2.86 11.33
CA ASP A 160 -4.23 2.87 12.25
C ASP A 160 -4.65 3.24 13.67
N ALA A 161 -4.15 2.51 14.67
CA ALA A 161 -4.49 2.73 16.07
C ALA A 161 -4.07 4.11 16.59
N ARG A 162 -3.06 4.73 15.97
CA ARG A 162 -2.49 6.03 16.35
C ARG A 162 -3.26 7.21 15.76
N ASP A 163 -4.08 6.98 14.75
CA ASP A 163 -4.85 8.04 14.09
C ASP A 163 -6.16 8.32 14.84
N GLU A 164 -6.38 9.58 15.21
CA GLU A 164 -7.61 10.02 15.89
C GLU A 164 -8.84 10.08 14.98
N GLU A 165 -8.63 10.23 13.66
CA GLU A 165 -9.69 10.33 12.66
C GLU A 165 -9.43 9.43 11.47
N PHE A 166 -10.49 8.78 10.98
CA PHE A 166 -10.44 7.95 9.78
C PHE A 166 -11.54 8.30 8.79
N ARG A 167 -11.14 8.44 7.52
CA ARG A 167 -12.03 8.49 6.36
C ARG A 167 -11.33 7.77 5.22
N ALA A 168 -12.06 6.95 4.48
CA ALA A 168 -11.55 6.25 3.31
C ALA A 168 -12.40 6.58 2.08
N PHE A 169 -11.74 6.69 0.94
CA PHE A 169 -12.36 7.06 -0.34
C PHE A 169 -11.90 6.11 -1.43
N VAL A 170 -12.82 5.59 -2.22
CA VAL A 170 -12.49 4.95 -3.48
C VAL A 170 -12.13 6.05 -4.47
N ILE A 171 -10.97 5.91 -5.11
CA ILE A 171 -10.50 6.79 -6.18
C ILE A 171 -10.45 5.97 -7.47
N ALA A 172 -11.04 6.50 -8.54
CA ALA A 172 -10.96 5.93 -9.87
C ALA A 172 -10.52 7.00 -10.87
N THR A 173 -9.56 6.67 -11.72
CA THR A 173 -9.09 7.53 -12.81
C THR A 173 -9.20 6.82 -14.14
N ASP A 174 -9.55 7.54 -15.20
CA ASP A 174 -9.48 7.04 -16.57
C ASP A 174 -8.15 7.44 -17.24
N LYS A 175 -7.95 6.95 -18.47
CA LYS A 175 -6.77 7.28 -19.29
C LYS A 175 -6.70 8.74 -19.74
N ALA A 176 -7.83 9.47 -19.75
CA ALA A 176 -7.87 10.90 -20.03
C ALA A 176 -7.48 11.75 -18.80
N GLY A 177 -7.40 11.14 -17.63
CA GLY A 177 -7.05 11.77 -16.37
C GLY A 177 -8.23 12.43 -15.66
N ASN A 178 -9.47 12.08 -16.01
CA ASN A 178 -10.63 12.40 -15.18
C ASN A 178 -10.59 11.55 -13.91
N ILE A 179 -11.06 12.12 -12.80
CA ILE A 179 -10.98 11.51 -11.47
C ILE A 179 -12.35 11.52 -10.83
N SER A 180 -12.73 10.38 -10.25
CA SER A 180 -13.87 10.25 -9.37
C SER A 180 -13.43 9.82 -7.98
N LYS A 181 -14.11 10.34 -6.96
CA LYS A 181 -13.84 10.10 -5.55
C LYS A 181 -15.15 9.83 -4.81
N GLU A 182 -15.31 8.63 -4.27
CA GLU A 182 -16.51 8.24 -3.52
C GLU A 182 -16.14 7.85 -2.09
N ARG A 183 -16.88 8.34 -1.10
CA ARG A 183 -16.58 8.07 0.32
C ARG A 183 -17.14 6.72 0.73
N ILE A 184 -16.31 5.89 1.36
CA ILE A 184 -16.77 4.70 2.05
C ILE A 184 -17.27 5.12 3.43
N ARG A 185 -18.55 4.83 3.73
CA ARG A 185 -19.20 5.28 4.95
C ARG A 185 -19.16 4.20 6.01
N TYR A 186 -18.51 4.49 7.13
CA TYR A 186 -18.46 3.65 8.32
C TYR A 186 -19.06 4.38 9.51
N TYR A 187 -19.63 3.61 10.45
CA TYR A 187 -19.74 4.02 11.83
C TYR A 187 -18.37 3.91 12.51
N PHE A 188 -17.83 5.03 13.00
CA PHE A 188 -16.50 5.06 13.61
C PHE A 188 -16.58 4.70 15.09
N VAL A 189 -15.74 3.76 15.51
CA VAL A 189 -15.64 3.34 16.91
C VAL A 189 -14.24 3.67 17.42
N ASN A 190 -14.13 4.77 18.16
CA ASN A 190 -12.86 5.14 18.81
C ASN A 190 -12.53 4.13 19.92
N ARG A 191 -11.24 3.91 20.14
CA ARG A 191 -10.76 3.02 21.20
C ARG A 191 -9.79 3.75 22.10
N LYS A 192 -9.98 3.57 23.41
CA LYS A 192 -8.98 3.96 24.39
C LYS A 192 -8.03 2.79 24.61
N TYR A 193 -6.78 2.96 24.22
CA TYR A 193 -5.71 1.99 24.47
C TYR A 193 -5.04 2.21 25.82
N LEU A 194 -4.29 1.20 26.25
CA LEU A 194 -3.50 1.29 27.47
C LEU A 194 -2.37 2.30 27.31
N VAL A 195 -1.98 2.90 28.44
CA VAL A 195 -0.80 3.74 28.55
C VAL A 195 0.02 3.19 29.71
N SER A 196 1.24 2.76 29.40
CA SER A 196 2.12 2.08 30.34
C SER A 196 3.36 2.92 30.61
N ASN A 197 3.75 3.04 31.88
CA ASN A 197 4.99 3.70 32.27
C ASN A 197 6.01 2.62 32.68
N ILE A 198 7.07 2.48 31.91
CA ILE A 198 8.07 1.42 32.04
C ILE A 198 9.36 2.02 32.59
N ASN A 199 9.70 1.65 33.83
CA ASN A 199 10.97 2.01 34.43
C ASN A 199 12.09 1.08 33.91
N LEU A 200 13.02 1.66 33.16
CA LEU A 200 14.23 1.00 32.70
C LEU A 200 15.13 0.67 33.90
N THR A 201 15.78 -0.49 33.84
CA THR A 201 16.70 -0.97 34.87
C THR A 201 18.12 -1.08 34.33
N ASP A 202 19.12 -0.97 35.20
CA ASP A 202 20.53 -1.15 34.81
C ASP A 202 20.75 -2.50 34.13
N LYS A 203 20.18 -3.58 34.68
CA LYS A 203 20.25 -4.92 34.09
C LYS A 203 19.72 -4.97 32.65
N PHE A 204 18.66 -4.21 32.34
CA PHE A 204 18.09 -4.17 31.01
C PHE A 204 18.98 -3.35 30.04
N LEU A 205 19.44 -2.19 30.49
CA LEU A 205 20.29 -1.29 29.71
C LEU A 205 21.66 -1.91 29.42
N ASP A 206 22.34 -2.41 30.44
CA ASP A 206 23.69 -2.97 30.34
C ASP A 206 23.70 -4.41 29.80
N GLY A 207 22.52 -5.05 29.72
CA GLY A 207 22.35 -6.38 29.18
C GLY A 207 21.75 -6.38 27.79
N LYS A 208 20.42 -6.34 27.71
CA LYS A 208 19.70 -6.57 26.46
C LYS A 208 19.92 -5.46 25.44
N ILE A 209 19.90 -4.21 25.90
CA ILE A 209 20.12 -3.04 25.05
C ILE A 209 21.57 -2.98 24.57
N GLU A 210 22.53 -3.23 25.45
CA GLU A 210 23.94 -3.34 25.10
C GLU A 210 24.19 -4.39 24.00
N ASN A 211 23.61 -5.58 24.14
CA ASN A 211 23.74 -6.66 23.14
C ASN A 211 23.19 -6.25 21.77
N LEU A 212 22.00 -5.64 21.73
CA LEU A 212 21.39 -5.19 20.48
C LEU A 212 22.17 -4.01 19.88
N ALA A 213 22.64 -3.07 20.71
CA ALA A 213 23.44 -1.95 20.24
C ALA A 213 24.76 -2.44 19.63
N ASN A 214 25.44 -3.41 20.24
CA ASN A 214 26.66 -3.99 19.68
C ASN A 214 26.44 -4.70 18.34
N GLN A 215 25.23 -5.21 18.11
CA GLN A 215 24.86 -5.87 16.85
C GLN A 215 24.44 -4.88 15.76
N TYR A 216 23.68 -3.85 16.11
CA TYR A 216 22.96 -3.02 15.13
C TYR A 216 23.38 -1.54 15.09
N ALA A 217 24.00 -1.01 16.15
CA ALA A 217 24.40 0.39 16.19
C ALA A 217 25.63 0.66 15.31
N PRO A 218 25.74 1.85 14.70
CA PRO A 218 26.94 2.25 13.98
C PRO A 218 28.18 2.22 14.90
N LYS A 219 29.23 1.50 14.49
CA LYS A 219 30.44 1.26 15.31
C LYS A 219 31.23 2.52 15.63
N ASP A 220 31.09 3.57 14.82
CA ASP A 220 31.83 4.82 14.99
C ASP A 220 31.17 5.78 16.00
N ASN A 221 29.97 5.43 16.49
CA ASN A 221 29.28 6.21 17.51
C ASN A 221 29.58 5.66 18.91
N ASN A 222 30.35 6.40 19.71
CA ASN A 222 30.50 6.14 21.16
C ASN A 222 29.20 6.50 21.91
N LEU A 223 28.13 5.75 21.66
CA LEU A 223 26.82 5.98 22.29
C LEU A 223 26.88 5.64 23.78
N ASN A 224 26.36 6.53 24.62
CA ASN A 224 26.11 6.22 26.03
C ASN A 224 24.87 5.33 26.20
N ARG A 225 24.59 4.87 27.43
CA ARG A 225 23.46 3.95 27.73
C ARG A 225 22.10 4.45 27.22
N TYR A 226 21.84 5.76 27.32
CA TYR A 226 20.57 6.35 26.93
C TYR A 226 20.45 6.44 25.42
N GLU A 227 21.54 6.82 24.77
CA GLU A 227 21.62 6.90 23.32
C GLU A 227 21.53 5.51 22.67
N LYS A 228 22.11 4.48 23.29
CA LYS A 228 21.92 3.08 22.87
C LYS A 228 20.44 2.68 22.96
N PHE A 229 19.79 2.96 24.09
CA PHE A 229 18.36 2.66 24.23
C PHE A 229 17.51 3.40 23.21
N LYS A 230 17.73 4.70 23.00
CA LYS A 230 17.02 5.50 22.00
C LYS A 230 17.25 4.99 20.59
N PHE A 231 18.50 4.67 20.23
CA PHE A 231 18.81 4.07 18.94
C PHE A 231 18.00 2.78 18.71
N ILE A 232 17.93 1.89 19.71
CA ILE A 232 17.16 0.65 19.60
C ILE A 232 15.65 0.91 19.54
N ASN A 233 15.13 1.75 20.43
CA ASN A 233 13.68 1.95 20.57
C ASN A 233 13.07 2.86 19.50
N GLU A 234 13.85 3.75 18.91
CA GLU A 234 13.40 4.71 17.90
C GLU A 234 13.97 4.35 16.53
N THR A 235 15.29 4.43 16.33
CA THR A 235 15.91 4.26 15.01
C THR A 235 15.78 2.84 14.46
N LEU A 236 16.21 1.84 15.24
CA LEU A 236 16.15 0.43 14.81
C LEU A 236 14.70 0.00 14.67
N ARG A 237 13.84 0.33 15.65
CA ARG A 237 12.39 0.07 15.59
C ARG A 237 11.77 0.60 14.30
N ASN A 238 11.97 1.89 13.99
CA ASN A 238 11.42 2.49 12.78
C ASN A 238 11.89 1.76 11.52
N SER A 239 13.18 1.41 11.42
CA SER A 239 13.69 0.65 10.28
C SER A 239 13.08 -0.76 10.18
N ASN A 240 12.80 -1.41 11.31
CA ASN A 240 12.16 -2.73 11.33
C ASN A 240 10.69 -2.64 10.92
N GLU A 241 9.98 -1.61 11.38
CA GLU A 241 8.58 -1.33 11.01
C GLU A 241 8.45 -0.94 9.53
N GLU A 242 9.36 -0.12 8.99
CA GLU A 242 9.41 0.21 7.56
C GLU A 242 9.55 -1.05 6.69
N LEU A 243 10.46 -1.97 7.05
CA LEU A 243 10.61 -3.25 6.36
C LEU A 243 9.33 -4.10 6.43
N ILE A 244 8.71 -4.18 7.61
CA ILE A 244 7.44 -4.90 7.79
C ILE A 244 6.37 -4.28 6.89
N HIS A 245 6.22 -2.95 6.89
CA HIS A 245 5.21 -2.25 6.09
C HIS A 245 5.46 -2.39 4.60
N GLU A 246 6.72 -2.37 4.15
CA GLU A 246 7.06 -2.59 2.74
C GLU A 246 6.63 -3.99 2.28
N ILE A 247 6.96 -5.02 3.06
CA ILE A 247 6.62 -6.42 2.75
C ILE A 247 5.10 -6.61 2.78
N THR A 248 4.44 -6.10 3.83
CA THR A 248 3.02 -6.33 4.09
C THR A 248 2.07 -5.38 3.34
N SER A 249 2.59 -4.40 2.60
CA SER A 249 1.78 -3.55 1.70
C SER A 249 1.59 -4.15 0.30
N LYS A 250 2.25 -5.25 -0.01
CA LYS A 250 2.12 -5.92 -1.32
C LYS A 250 0.77 -6.64 -1.38
N VAL A 251 0.08 -6.58 -2.53
CA VAL A 251 -1.17 -7.33 -2.76
C VAL A 251 -1.15 -7.80 -4.22
N PRO A 252 -1.35 -9.11 -4.50
CA PRO A 252 -1.55 -9.60 -5.84
C PRO A 252 -2.78 -8.97 -6.50
N GLU A 253 -2.68 -8.71 -7.80
CA GLU A 253 -3.73 -8.05 -8.59
C GLU A 253 -4.67 -9.06 -9.29
N GLU A 254 -4.52 -10.33 -8.97
CA GLU A 254 -5.33 -11.42 -9.51
C GLU A 254 -6.78 -11.34 -9.03
N LYS A 255 -7.72 -11.67 -9.94
CA LYS A 255 -9.14 -11.70 -9.59
C LYS A 255 -9.41 -12.78 -8.56
N ILE A 256 -10.15 -12.45 -7.50
CA ILE A 256 -10.63 -13.41 -6.52
C ILE A 256 -12.15 -13.56 -6.60
N ASP A 257 -12.64 -14.76 -6.31
CA ASP A 257 -14.08 -15.07 -6.23
C ASP A 257 -14.54 -15.37 -4.81
N ASN A 258 -13.63 -15.81 -3.93
CA ASN A 258 -13.87 -16.14 -2.53
C ASN A 258 -12.63 -15.79 -1.70
N PHE A 259 -12.83 -15.61 -0.39
CA PHE A 259 -11.77 -15.40 0.59
C PHE A 259 -12.18 -16.06 1.90
N ASP A 260 -11.30 -16.87 2.49
CA ASP A 260 -11.57 -17.62 3.72
C ASP A 260 -10.35 -17.62 4.63
N LEU A 261 -10.61 -17.41 5.91
CA LEU A 261 -9.68 -17.38 7.03
C LEU A 261 -10.30 -18.08 8.25
N ASN A 262 -9.50 -18.93 8.87
CA ASN A 262 -9.68 -19.37 10.25
C ASN A 262 -9.28 -18.25 11.22
N LEU A 263 -9.71 -18.40 12.48
CA LEU A 263 -9.26 -17.55 13.58
C LEU A 263 -7.74 -17.62 13.76
N PHE A 264 -7.13 -16.49 14.08
CA PHE A 264 -5.70 -16.39 14.34
C PHE A 264 -5.37 -16.70 15.82
N LEU A 265 -5.23 -17.98 16.12
CA LEU A 265 -4.90 -18.53 17.44
C LEU A 265 -3.50 -19.19 17.38
N PRO A 266 -2.42 -18.37 17.39
CA PRO A 266 -1.09 -18.82 17.01
C PRO A 266 -0.39 -19.66 18.09
N LEU A 267 -0.90 -19.64 19.32
CA LEU A 267 -0.29 -20.27 20.47
C LEU A 267 -1.34 -21.02 21.29
N LYS A 268 -1.17 -22.35 21.42
CA LYS A 268 -2.03 -23.18 22.27
C LYS A 268 -1.82 -22.82 23.74
N ASN A 269 -2.91 -22.59 24.47
CA ASN A 269 -2.89 -22.17 25.88
C ASN A 269 -2.05 -20.90 26.13
N GLY A 270 -1.90 -20.04 25.12
CA GLY A 270 -1.21 -18.77 25.27
C GLY A 270 -1.98 -17.82 26.17
N MET A 271 -1.29 -17.21 27.13
CA MET A 271 -1.82 -16.14 27.96
C MET A 271 -1.34 -14.81 27.40
N LYS A 272 -2.27 -13.88 27.14
CA LYS A 272 -1.91 -12.52 26.75
C LYS A 272 -1.27 -11.80 27.93
N VAL A 273 -0.07 -11.27 27.70
CA VAL A 273 0.73 -10.53 28.70
C VAL A 273 0.96 -9.07 28.31
N ALA A 274 0.69 -8.70 27.06
CA ALA A 274 0.62 -7.30 26.63
C ALA A 274 -0.42 -7.07 25.54
N ASP A 275 -1.00 -5.86 25.55
CA ASP A 275 -2.08 -5.44 24.66
C ASP A 275 -1.59 -4.73 23.40
N PHE A 276 -2.40 -4.84 22.34
CA PHE A 276 -2.24 -4.08 21.12
C PHE A 276 -2.45 -2.58 21.33
N ALA A 277 -1.58 -1.80 20.68
CA ALA A 277 -1.48 -0.35 20.71
C ALA A 277 -1.33 0.27 22.12
N ASP A 278 -0.81 -0.49 23.08
CA ASP A 278 -0.33 0.05 24.36
C ASP A 278 0.76 1.11 24.10
N HIS A 279 0.52 2.34 24.57
CA HIS A 279 1.48 3.45 24.45
C HIS A 279 2.41 3.41 25.65
N ARG A 280 3.65 3.00 25.40
CA ARG A 280 4.67 2.75 26.42
C ARG A 280 5.60 3.93 26.54
N TYR A 281 5.61 4.59 27.69
CA TYR A 281 6.58 5.62 28.07
C TYR A 281 7.70 4.98 28.87
N TYR A 282 8.94 5.19 28.47
CA TYR A 282 10.12 4.65 29.15
C TYR A 282 10.81 5.73 29.97
N SER A 283 11.06 5.43 31.24
CA SER A 283 11.78 6.32 32.16
C SER A 283 12.95 5.61 32.82
N TYR A 284 14.00 6.36 33.15
CA TYR A 284 15.13 5.88 33.94
C TYR A 284 15.45 6.90 35.03
N ASN A 285 15.55 6.46 36.28
CA ASN A 285 15.73 7.34 37.45
C ASN A 285 14.74 8.52 37.48
N GLY A 286 13.49 8.26 37.10
CA GLY A 286 12.41 9.27 37.08
C GLY A 286 12.44 10.25 35.90
N GLN A 287 13.42 10.14 34.99
CA GLN A 287 13.50 10.97 33.79
C GLN A 287 12.94 10.21 32.58
N PHE A 288 12.12 10.90 31.79
CA PHE A 288 11.63 10.38 30.51
C PHE A 288 12.80 10.16 29.55
N VAL A 289 12.80 9.01 28.88
CA VAL A 289 13.85 8.63 27.92
C VAL A 289 13.29 8.56 26.51
N SER A 290 12.25 7.77 26.27
CA SER A 290 11.67 7.51 24.96
C SER A 290 10.26 6.93 25.11
N ASP A 291 9.52 6.77 24.03
CA ASP A 291 8.22 6.09 24.01
C ASP A 291 8.07 5.17 22.77
N SER A 292 7.07 4.29 22.79
CA SER A 292 6.73 3.47 21.62
C SER A 292 5.29 2.95 21.73
N TYR A 293 4.74 2.50 20.60
CA TYR A 293 3.48 1.76 20.56
C TYR A 293 3.73 0.27 20.40
N HIS A 294 2.95 -0.54 21.12
CA HIS A 294 3.01 -1.99 20.99
C HIS A 294 2.07 -2.49 19.88
N MET A 295 2.57 -2.61 18.64
CA MET A 295 1.74 -2.91 17.46
C MET A 295 1.44 -4.42 17.26
N GLY A 296 1.15 -5.11 18.35
CA GLY A 296 0.77 -6.53 18.38
C GLY A 296 0.26 -6.92 19.76
N ILE A 297 0.03 -8.20 19.99
CA ILE A 297 -0.18 -8.74 21.34
C ILE A 297 0.99 -9.64 21.70
N ASP A 298 1.35 -9.66 22.98
CA ASP A 298 2.35 -10.60 23.48
C ASP A 298 1.66 -11.77 24.16
N LEU A 299 2.01 -12.98 23.74
CA LEU A 299 1.44 -14.22 24.25
C LEU A 299 2.56 -15.06 24.92
N ALA A 300 2.42 -15.31 26.21
CA ALA A 300 3.31 -16.19 26.96
C ALA A 300 2.73 -17.62 27.05
N SER A 301 3.60 -18.62 27.06
CA SER A 301 3.27 -20.03 27.28
C SER A 301 4.47 -20.73 27.92
N VAL A 302 4.56 -22.05 27.82
CA VAL A 302 5.79 -22.79 28.13
C VAL A 302 6.91 -22.36 27.18
N ALA A 303 8.16 -22.35 27.67
CA ALA A 303 9.31 -21.93 26.87
C ALA A 303 9.42 -22.75 25.57
N GLN A 304 9.77 -22.08 24.48
CA GLN A 304 9.85 -22.64 23.13
C GLN A 304 8.57 -23.36 22.67
N ALA A 305 7.41 -22.88 23.13
CA ALA A 305 6.12 -23.37 22.68
C ALA A 305 5.99 -23.29 21.15
N PRO A 306 5.43 -24.32 20.49
CA PRO A 306 5.20 -24.31 19.05
C PRO A 306 4.28 -23.19 18.60
N ILE A 307 4.67 -22.48 17.54
CA ILE A 307 3.88 -21.44 16.89
C ILE A 307 3.12 -22.07 15.71
N ILE A 308 1.80 -21.89 15.69
CA ILE A 308 0.91 -22.52 14.71
C ILE A 308 0.34 -21.45 13.79
N SER A 309 0.49 -21.61 12.47
CA SER A 309 -0.30 -20.81 11.52
C SER A 309 -1.66 -21.47 11.31
N ASN A 310 -2.74 -20.85 11.80
CA ASN A 310 -4.09 -21.43 11.65
C ASN A 310 -4.63 -21.32 10.23
N ASN A 311 -4.00 -20.48 9.40
CA ASN A 311 -4.34 -20.24 8.01
C ASN A 311 -3.26 -20.75 7.07
N ALA A 312 -3.67 -21.18 5.88
CA ALA A 312 -2.74 -21.39 4.79
C ALA A 312 -2.19 -20.03 4.33
N GLY A 313 -1.03 -20.04 3.68
CA GLY A 313 -0.44 -18.80 3.20
C GLY A 313 0.92 -19.02 2.58
N LYS A 314 1.55 -17.91 2.18
CA LYS A 314 2.91 -17.86 1.69
C LYS A 314 3.78 -17.15 2.72
N VAL A 315 4.90 -17.74 3.10
CA VAL A 315 5.90 -17.08 3.94
C VAL A 315 6.56 -15.98 3.11
N VAL A 316 6.42 -14.73 3.56
CA VAL A 316 6.97 -13.55 2.87
C VAL A 316 8.15 -12.92 3.62
N PHE A 317 8.42 -13.40 4.83
CA PHE A 317 9.62 -13.06 5.60
C PHE A 317 9.93 -14.17 6.61
N ALA A 318 11.20 -14.54 6.74
CA ALA A 318 11.66 -15.58 7.68
C ALA A 318 13.14 -15.39 8.05
N ALA A 319 13.46 -14.28 8.71
CA ALA A 319 14.82 -13.86 9.04
C ALA A 319 14.88 -12.99 10.32
N GLU A 320 16.08 -12.65 10.78
CA GLU A 320 16.28 -11.67 11.86
C GLU A 320 15.85 -10.27 11.41
N ASN A 321 15.11 -9.55 12.27
CA ASN A 321 14.62 -8.19 12.03
C ASN A 321 14.73 -7.33 13.31
N GLY A 322 15.97 -7.03 13.71
CA GLY A 322 16.26 -6.07 14.78
C GLY A 322 15.52 -6.37 16.07
N ILE A 323 14.65 -5.44 16.50
CA ILE A 323 13.89 -5.58 17.74
C ILE A 323 12.89 -6.74 17.71
N TYR A 324 12.44 -7.19 16.54
CA TYR A 324 11.54 -8.34 16.42
C TYR A 324 12.28 -9.68 16.49
N GLY A 325 13.62 -9.67 16.45
CA GLY A 325 14.43 -10.89 16.45
C GLY A 325 14.16 -11.75 15.23
N LEU A 326 14.22 -13.07 15.40
CA LEU A 326 13.81 -14.00 14.36
C LEU A 326 12.30 -13.83 14.11
N ASN A 327 12.00 -13.20 12.99
CA ASN A 327 10.66 -12.77 12.64
C ASN A 327 10.15 -13.55 11.43
N LEU A 328 8.92 -14.05 11.55
CA LEU A 328 8.20 -14.74 10.50
C LEU A 328 7.00 -13.88 10.10
N ILE A 329 6.77 -13.71 8.79
CA ILE A 329 5.59 -13.03 8.26
C ILE A 329 4.96 -13.93 7.20
N VAL A 330 3.65 -14.17 7.32
CA VAL A 330 2.87 -15.00 6.40
C VAL A 330 1.79 -14.16 5.74
N TYR A 331 1.74 -14.20 4.42
CA TYR A 331 0.66 -13.65 3.61
C TYR A 331 -0.47 -14.67 3.45
N HIS A 332 -1.70 -14.29 3.81
CA HIS A 332 -2.87 -15.17 3.78
C HIS A 332 -3.85 -14.89 2.64
N GLY A 333 -3.50 -13.99 1.72
CA GLY A 333 -4.40 -13.51 0.69
C GLY A 333 -5.09 -12.20 1.07
N PHE A 334 -5.60 -11.52 0.05
CA PHE A 334 -6.45 -10.32 0.17
C PHE A 334 -5.88 -9.19 1.04
N GLY A 335 -4.55 -9.05 1.04
CA GLY A 335 -3.83 -8.05 1.82
C GLY A 335 -3.70 -8.36 3.32
N VAL A 336 -4.09 -9.56 3.79
CA VAL A 336 -3.95 -9.96 5.20
C VAL A 336 -2.61 -10.65 5.44
N TYR A 337 -1.92 -10.22 6.48
CA TYR A 337 -0.65 -10.77 6.93
C TYR A 337 -0.71 -11.10 8.42
N SER A 338 -0.03 -12.18 8.82
CA SER A 338 0.29 -12.42 10.23
C SER A 338 1.79 -12.29 10.46
N LEU A 339 2.16 -11.76 11.63
CA LEU A 339 3.52 -11.50 12.04
C LEU A 339 3.81 -12.25 13.36
N TYR A 340 4.97 -12.90 13.43
CA TYR A 340 5.43 -13.68 14.58
C TYR A 340 6.86 -13.22 14.93
N GLY A 341 7.01 -12.53 16.05
CA GLY A 341 8.30 -12.02 16.55
C GLY A 341 8.86 -12.85 17.69
N HIS A 342 10.13 -12.59 18.00
CA HIS A 342 10.90 -13.17 19.09
C HIS A 342 11.10 -14.70 19.01
N CYS A 343 11.01 -15.29 17.81
CA CYS A 343 11.12 -16.74 17.66
C CYS A 343 12.50 -17.25 18.11
N SER A 344 12.58 -18.45 18.68
CA SER A 344 13.85 -19.14 18.95
C SER A 344 14.30 -19.98 17.75
N SER A 345 13.35 -20.45 16.94
CA SER A 345 13.62 -21.22 15.72
C SER A 345 12.51 -21.03 14.70
N LYS A 346 12.84 -21.26 13.43
CA LYS A 346 11.89 -21.33 12.32
C LYS A 346 11.87 -22.73 11.72
N ASN A 347 10.70 -23.16 11.26
CA ASN A 347 10.48 -24.42 10.56
C ASN A 347 10.09 -24.20 9.10
N VAL A 348 10.15 -22.95 8.64
CA VAL A 348 9.73 -22.53 7.30
C VAL A 348 10.72 -21.53 6.72
N ASP A 349 10.80 -21.47 5.41
CA ASP A 349 11.67 -20.55 4.68
C ASP A 349 10.90 -19.51 3.85
N LEU A 350 11.60 -18.46 3.42
CA LEU A 350 11.04 -17.45 2.52
C LEU A 350 10.47 -18.13 1.26
N ASP A 351 9.33 -17.63 0.80
CA ASP A 351 8.55 -18.12 -0.35
C ASP A 351 7.88 -19.49 -0.16
N GLU A 352 8.04 -20.15 0.98
CA GLU A 352 7.38 -21.41 1.28
C GLU A 352 5.85 -21.25 1.38
N MET A 353 5.12 -22.18 0.79
CA MET A 353 3.67 -22.30 0.94
C MET A 353 3.36 -23.17 2.15
N ILE A 354 2.59 -22.64 3.10
CA ILE A 354 2.19 -23.36 4.31
C ILE A 354 0.70 -23.70 4.28
N ASN A 355 0.36 -24.85 4.87
CA ASN A 355 -1.02 -25.29 5.02
C ASN A 355 -1.62 -24.75 6.33
N LYS A 356 -2.94 -24.85 6.45
CA LYS A 356 -3.65 -24.62 7.71
C LYS A 356 -3.05 -25.54 8.79
N GLN A 357 -2.83 -25.00 10.00
CA GLN A 357 -2.28 -25.69 11.17
C GLN A 357 -0.79 -26.08 11.09
N SER A 358 -0.03 -25.56 10.13
CA SER A 358 1.43 -25.76 10.10
C SER A 358 2.11 -25.17 11.34
N ILE A 359 3.06 -25.92 11.92
CA ILE A 359 3.98 -25.40 12.94
C ILE A 359 5.11 -24.67 12.21
N ILE A 360 5.16 -23.34 12.33
CA ILE A 360 6.09 -22.49 11.57
C ILE A 360 7.37 -22.15 12.34
N GLY A 361 7.39 -22.40 13.64
CA GLY A 361 8.54 -22.11 14.50
C GLY A 361 8.22 -22.33 15.97
N LYS A 362 9.06 -21.76 16.83
CA LYS A 362 8.90 -21.80 18.29
C LYS A 362 9.11 -20.41 18.87
N THR A 363 8.36 -20.12 19.93
CA THR A 363 8.53 -18.91 20.76
C THR A 363 9.94 -18.85 21.36
N GLY A 364 10.37 -17.66 21.78
CA GLY A 364 11.74 -17.47 22.23
C GLY A 364 12.02 -16.07 22.77
N THR A 365 13.30 -15.70 22.75
CA THR A 365 13.82 -14.47 23.36
C THR A 365 14.70 -13.65 22.42
N SER A 366 14.66 -13.92 21.12
CA SER A 366 15.41 -13.17 20.11
C SER A 366 14.87 -11.73 19.98
N GLY A 367 15.68 -10.82 19.44
CA GLY A 367 15.30 -9.39 19.36
C GLY A 367 15.15 -8.74 20.73
N LEU A 368 14.28 -7.74 20.88
CA LEU A 368 14.01 -7.00 22.12
C LEU A 368 12.96 -7.69 23.01
N ALA A 369 13.24 -8.94 23.42
CA ALA A 369 12.42 -9.70 24.36
C ALA A 369 13.06 -9.78 25.75
N LEU A 370 12.26 -9.58 26.81
CA LEU A 370 12.68 -9.71 28.22
C LEU A 370 12.55 -11.14 28.77
N GLY A 371 11.75 -11.98 28.12
CA GLY A 371 11.46 -13.36 28.48
C GLY A 371 10.83 -14.10 27.30
N ASP A 372 10.64 -15.40 27.41
CA ASP A 372 10.07 -16.21 26.33
C ASP A 372 8.59 -15.86 26.11
N HIS A 373 8.28 -15.31 24.94
CA HIS A 373 6.92 -15.03 24.51
C HIS A 373 6.85 -14.94 22.98
N LEU A 374 5.63 -14.95 22.46
CA LEU A 374 5.32 -14.63 21.06
C LEU A 374 4.83 -13.19 20.98
N HIS A 375 5.51 -12.35 20.20
CA HIS A 375 4.89 -11.13 19.69
C HIS A 375 4.07 -11.48 18.45
N PHE A 376 2.75 -11.29 18.51
CA PHE A 376 1.82 -11.64 17.43
C PHE A 376 1.10 -10.40 16.88
N GLY A 377 1.22 -10.18 15.57
CA GLY A 377 0.56 -9.09 14.86
C GLY A 377 -0.31 -9.59 13.71
N VAL A 378 -1.33 -8.80 13.37
CA VAL A 378 -2.10 -8.97 12.13
C VAL A 378 -2.11 -7.65 11.38
N LEU A 379 -1.72 -7.67 10.10
CA LEU A 379 -1.65 -6.48 9.28
C LEU A 379 -2.60 -6.58 8.10
N VAL A 380 -3.19 -5.45 7.72
CA VAL A 380 -3.93 -5.29 6.47
C VAL A 380 -3.20 -4.26 5.62
N GLN A 381 -2.57 -4.72 4.53
CA GLN A 381 -1.81 -3.90 3.59
C GLN A 381 -0.83 -2.93 4.27
N GLY A 382 -0.04 -3.43 5.23
CA GLY A 382 0.97 -2.65 5.94
C GLY A 382 0.41 -1.67 6.96
N VAL A 383 -0.78 -1.92 7.50
CA VAL A 383 -1.29 -1.27 8.71
C VAL A 383 -1.59 -2.35 9.73
N GLU A 384 -1.01 -2.24 10.91
CA GLU A 384 -1.28 -3.16 12.00
C GLU A 384 -2.71 -2.98 12.52
N THR A 385 -3.35 -4.10 12.76
CA THR A 385 -4.73 -4.18 13.21
C THR A 385 -4.81 -5.01 14.46
N ARG A 386 -5.84 -4.74 15.27
CA ARG A 386 -6.06 -5.40 16.53
C ARG A 386 -6.21 -6.92 16.33
N PRO A 387 -5.28 -7.75 16.83
CA PRO A 387 -5.35 -9.20 16.64
C PRO A 387 -6.64 -9.82 17.19
N GLU A 388 -7.22 -9.26 18.25
CA GLU A 388 -8.47 -9.76 18.84
C GLU A 388 -9.66 -9.73 17.88
N GLN A 389 -9.71 -8.81 16.90
CA GLN A 389 -10.74 -8.83 15.87
C GLN A 389 -10.64 -10.10 15.00
N TRP A 390 -9.41 -10.48 14.67
CA TRP A 390 -9.08 -11.68 13.88
C TRP A 390 -9.13 -12.98 14.69
N GLN A 391 -9.34 -12.88 16.00
CA GLN A 391 -9.59 -14.00 16.91
C GLN A 391 -11.08 -14.19 17.21
N ASP A 392 -11.94 -13.23 16.84
CA ASP A 392 -13.38 -13.28 17.04
C ASP A 392 -14.08 -13.74 15.76
N LYS A 393 -14.65 -14.94 15.81
CA LYS A 393 -15.41 -15.53 14.70
C LYS A 393 -16.56 -14.64 14.24
N LYS A 394 -17.33 -14.09 15.18
CA LYS A 394 -18.49 -13.26 14.86
C LYS A 394 -18.05 -11.95 14.24
N TRP A 395 -16.91 -11.41 14.66
CA TRP A 395 -16.34 -10.22 14.05
C TRP A 395 -15.94 -10.49 12.59
N ILE A 396 -15.19 -11.56 12.30
CA ILE A 396 -14.77 -11.90 10.93
C ILE A 396 -16.00 -12.14 10.03
N GLU A 397 -16.98 -12.90 10.54
CA GLU A 397 -18.22 -13.19 9.82
C GLU A 397 -18.95 -11.90 9.43
N ASN A 398 -19.17 -11.00 10.37
CA ASN A 398 -19.95 -9.78 10.13
C ASN A 398 -19.20 -8.73 9.31
N ASN A 399 -17.91 -8.55 9.55
CA ASN A 399 -17.16 -7.44 8.95
C ASN A 399 -16.46 -7.82 7.66
N ILE A 400 -16.17 -9.10 7.43
CA ILE A 400 -15.45 -9.58 6.25
C ILE A 400 -16.37 -10.42 5.37
N TYR A 401 -16.85 -11.57 5.87
CA TYR A 401 -17.55 -12.54 5.01
C TYR A 401 -18.91 -12.07 4.54
N ASN A 402 -19.74 -11.54 5.43
CA ASN A 402 -21.07 -11.06 5.05
C ASN A 402 -20.95 -9.92 4.03
N VAL A 403 -20.01 -8.99 4.22
CA VAL A 403 -19.74 -7.90 3.29
C VAL A 403 -19.38 -8.41 1.90
N LEU A 404 -18.41 -9.34 1.82
CA LEU A 404 -17.97 -9.91 0.54
C LEU A 404 -19.09 -10.73 -0.12
N ASN A 405 -19.76 -11.59 0.64
CA ASN A 405 -20.80 -12.48 0.14
C ASN A 405 -22.04 -11.71 -0.32
N ASP A 406 -22.48 -10.70 0.42
CA ASP A 406 -23.62 -9.87 0.03
C ASP A 406 -23.27 -9.03 -1.20
N GLY A 407 -22.04 -8.49 -1.26
CA GLY A 407 -21.52 -7.87 -2.48
C GLY A 407 -21.57 -8.83 -3.67
N LYS A 408 -21.11 -10.07 -3.50
CA LYS A 408 -21.15 -11.11 -4.53
C LYS A 408 -22.56 -11.47 -4.97
N LYS A 409 -23.52 -11.60 -4.04
CA LYS A 409 -24.93 -11.85 -4.35
C LYS A 409 -25.52 -10.76 -5.23
N ILE A 410 -25.31 -9.50 -4.86
CA ILE A 410 -25.75 -8.33 -5.63
C ILE A 410 -25.12 -8.32 -7.03
N ILE A 411 -23.81 -8.56 -7.13
CA ILE A 411 -23.08 -8.61 -8.42
C ILE A 411 -23.63 -9.72 -9.34
N LEU A 412 -24.00 -10.87 -8.76
CA LEU A 412 -24.52 -12.02 -9.51
C LEU A 412 -26.03 -11.95 -9.77
N GLY A 413 -26.75 -10.97 -9.22
CA GLY A 413 -28.21 -10.87 -9.33
C GLY A 413 -28.95 -12.01 -8.64
N LYS A 414 -28.36 -12.58 -7.58
CA LYS A 414 -28.96 -13.64 -6.77
C LYS A 414 -29.51 -13.01 -5.50
N ASN A 415 -30.83 -12.93 -5.38
CA ASN A 415 -31.51 -12.52 -4.15
C ASN A 415 -31.52 -13.66 -3.13
#